data_AF-A0A3B9KVT4-F1
#
_entry.id   AF-A0A3B9KVT4-F1
#
_cell.length_a   1.000
_cell.length_b   1.000
_cell.length_c   1.000
_cell.angle_alpha   90.00
_cell.angle_beta   90.00
_cell.angle_gamma   90.00
#
_symmetry.space_group_name_H-M   'P 1'
#
loop_
_entity.id
_entity.type
_entity.pdbx_description
1 polymer ?
#
loop_
_entity_poly.entity_id
_entity_poly.type
_entity_poly.pdbx_seq_one_letter_code
_entity_poly.pdbx_strand_id
1 'polypeptide(L)'
;MIATILISAGLTYFLSLPFASVLQGGGYRLKALLRAKKELLACALYFSFVAAAESVVILRFPFVLVCVWTSVFYLFTGAFVFLVHRKMRIDMHYTPRLVRLLIATTALYILGFIGLFFLSFNGLWAVTPALAPLFLALSAQVILPVEKANNRRYIRKAKASLSETRATKIGVTGSYGKTSVKHYLEGLLSAKYFTLVSPENYNTPLGVARTMQEATGREEMLV
;
A
#
# COMPACT_ATOMS: atom_id res chain seq x y z
N MET A 1 -22.17 -21.76 8.34
CA MET A 1 -21.88 -21.12 7.03
C MET A 1 -21.61 -19.62 7.14
N ILE A 2 -22.50 -18.80 7.72
CA ILE A 2 -22.24 -17.35 7.83
C ILE A 2 -21.01 -17.05 8.71
N ALA A 3 -20.88 -17.74 9.86
CA ALA A 3 -19.74 -17.58 10.76
C ALA A 3 -18.40 -17.90 10.09
N THR A 4 -18.31 -18.98 9.29
CA THR A 4 -17.08 -19.37 8.56
C THR A 4 -16.68 -18.32 7.52
N ILE A 5 -17.66 -17.70 6.86
CA ILE A 5 -17.43 -16.63 5.89
C ILE A 5 -16.87 -15.39 6.59
N LEU A 6 -17.47 -14.98 7.71
CA LEU A 6 -17.02 -13.80 8.48
C LEU A 6 -15.61 -13.99 9.04
N ILE A 7 -15.29 -15.17 9.58
CA ILE A 7 -13.94 -15.51 10.06
C ILE A 7 -12.94 -15.42 8.90
N SER A 8 -13.24 -16.05 7.77
CA SER A 8 -12.34 -16.03 6.61
C SER A 8 -12.14 -14.62 6.05
N ALA A 9 -13.18 -13.78 6.06
CA ALA A 9 -13.10 -12.38 5.65
C ALA A 9 -12.20 -11.58 6.59
N GLY A 10 -12.36 -11.74 7.90
CA GLY A 10 -11.51 -11.09 8.90
C GLY A 10 -10.04 -11.47 8.78
N LEU A 11 -9.76 -12.78 8.65
CA LEU A 11 -8.39 -13.29 8.48
C LEU A 11 -7.74 -12.77 7.19
N THR A 12 -8.48 -12.80 6.08
CA THR A 12 -8.01 -12.30 4.78
C THR A 12 -7.68 -10.81 4.84
N TYR A 13 -8.55 -10.01 5.47
CA TYR A 13 -8.31 -8.58 5.64
C TYR A 13 -7.10 -8.30 6.53
N PHE A 14 -6.99 -8.95 7.68
CA PHE A 14 -5.85 -8.77 8.59
C PHE A 14 -4.52 -9.09 7.91
N LEU A 15 -4.48 -10.19 7.15
CA LEU A 15 -3.32 -10.61 6.37
C LEU A 15 -2.99 -9.63 5.24
N SER A 16 -3.97 -8.91 4.69
CA SER A 16 -3.74 -7.90 3.65
C SER A 16 -2.90 -6.72 4.15
N LEU A 17 -2.96 -6.36 5.43
CA LEU A 17 -2.22 -5.22 6.00
C LEU A 17 -0.68 -5.30 5.81
N PRO A 18 0.01 -6.39 6.17
CA PRO A 18 1.44 -6.52 5.91
C PRO A 18 1.79 -6.53 4.41
N PHE A 19 0.94 -7.10 3.55
CA PHE A 19 1.13 -7.00 2.09
C PHE A 19 0.94 -5.57 1.58
N ALA A 20 0.02 -4.80 2.17
CA ALA A 20 -0.15 -3.39 1.86
C ALA A 20 1.07 -2.56 2.28
N SER A 21 1.72 -2.88 3.41
CA SER A 21 3.00 -2.30 3.81
C SER A 21 4.12 -2.62 2.81
N VAL A 22 4.21 -3.88 2.31
CA VAL A 22 5.17 -4.26 1.25
C VAL A 22 4.93 -3.45 -0.04
N LEU A 23 3.66 -3.28 -0.44
CA LEU A 23 3.31 -2.43 -1.58
C LEU A 23 3.70 -0.97 -1.34
N GLN A 24 3.42 -0.43 -0.15
CA GLN A 24 3.76 0.95 0.20
C GLN A 24 5.28 1.18 0.13
N GLY A 25 6.08 0.32 0.75
CA GLY A 25 7.56 0.39 0.67
C GLY A 25 8.11 0.21 -0.75
N GLY A 26 7.36 -0.48 -1.61
CA GLY A 26 7.67 -0.63 -3.03
C GLY A 26 7.15 0.47 -3.95
N GLY A 27 6.61 1.58 -3.42
CA GLY A 27 6.04 2.66 -4.23
C GLY A 27 4.76 2.24 -4.97
N TYR A 28 4.02 1.27 -4.44
CA TYR A 28 2.78 0.69 -4.96
C TYR A 28 2.93 0.03 -6.34
N ARG A 29 4.14 -0.42 -6.68
CA ARG A 29 4.38 -1.22 -7.89
C ARG A 29 3.99 -2.66 -7.60
N LEU A 30 3.25 -3.32 -8.50
CA LEU A 30 2.84 -4.72 -8.31
C LEU A 30 4.04 -5.67 -8.11
N LYS A 31 5.17 -5.41 -8.80
CA LYS A 31 6.41 -6.17 -8.62
C LYS A 31 6.95 -6.15 -7.19
N ALA A 32 6.53 -5.20 -6.35
CA ALA A 32 6.93 -5.16 -4.95
C ALA A 32 6.38 -6.34 -4.15
N LEU A 33 5.22 -6.90 -4.54
CA LEU A 33 4.66 -8.09 -3.89
C LEU A 33 5.56 -9.32 -4.04
N LEU A 34 6.40 -9.39 -5.08
CA LEU A 34 7.40 -10.44 -5.25
C LEU A 34 8.51 -10.39 -4.20
N ARG A 35 8.67 -9.24 -3.52
CA ARG A 35 9.62 -9.05 -2.41
C ARG A 35 8.97 -9.33 -1.05
N ALA A 36 7.74 -9.83 -1.02
CA ALA A 36 7.12 -10.28 0.21
C ALA A 36 7.99 -11.36 0.87
N LYS A 37 8.16 -11.25 2.19
CA LYS A 37 8.91 -12.22 2.99
C LYS A 37 8.26 -13.61 2.88
N LYS A 38 9.07 -14.68 2.85
CA LYS A 38 8.56 -16.06 2.78
C LYS A 38 7.64 -16.38 3.96
N GLU A 39 7.92 -15.81 5.11
CA GLU A 39 7.13 -15.91 6.34
C GLU A 39 5.73 -15.32 6.17
N LEU A 40 5.59 -14.24 5.40
CA LEU A 40 4.30 -13.61 5.12
C LEU A 40 3.46 -14.48 4.16
N LEU A 41 4.11 -15.08 3.16
CA LEU A 41 3.46 -16.07 2.28
C LEU A 41 3.06 -17.34 3.06
N ALA A 42 3.92 -17.80 3.98
CA ALA A 42 3.61 -18.92 4.87
C ALA A 42 2.40 -18.63 5.77
N CYS A 43 2.27 -17.40 6.29
CA CYS A 43 1.07 -16.97 7.00
C CYS A 43 -0.18 -17.04 6.12
N ALA A 44 -0.08 -16.63 4.86
CA ALA A 44 -1.21 -16.68 3.93
C ALA A 44 -1.72 -18.11 3.69
N LEU A 45 -0.78 -19.05 3.51
CA LEU A 45 -1.10 -20.47 3.37
C LEU A 45 -1.64 -21.06 4.68
N TYR A 46 -1.02 -20.72 5.81
CA TYR A 46 -1.46 -21.17 7.13
C TYR A 46 -2.89 -20.71 7.43
N PHE A 47 -3.22 -19.43 7.25
CA PHE A 47 -4.57 -18.92 7.46
C PHE A 47 -5.61 -19.53 6.52
N SER A 48 -5.20 -19.90 5.30
CA SER A 48 -6.09 -20.61 4.37
C SER A 48 -6.37 -22.04 4.86
N PHE A 49 -5.33 -22.73 5.34
CA PHE A 49 -5.47 -24.03 5.97
C PHE A 49 -6.37 -23.97 7.22
N VAL A 50 -6.17 -22.97 8.08
CA VAL A 50 -7.02 -22.68 9.24
C VAL A 50 -8.48 -22.53 8.82
N ALA A 51 -8.75 -21.66 7.84
CA ALA A 51 -10.13 -21.41 7.37
C ALA A 51 -10.77 -22.67 6.77
N ALA A 52 -9.99 -23.53 6.11
CA ALA A 52 -10.46 -24.80 5.56
C ALA A 52 -10.80 -25.80 6.67
N ALA A 53 -9.89 -25.98 7.63
CA ALA A 53 -10.08 -26.88 8.77
C ALA A 53 -11.32 -26.49 9.59
N GLU A 54 -11.46 -25.20 9.90
CA GLU A 54 -12.64 -24.64 10.59
C GLU A 54 -13.93 -24.92 9.82
N SER A 55 -13.91 -24.72 8.50
CA SER A 55 -15.09 -24.96 7.66
C SER A 55 -15.53 -26.43 7.69
N VAL A 56 -14.58 -27.38 7.71
CA VAL A 56 -14.90 -28.81 7.83
C VAL A 56 -15.46 -29.14 9.21
N VAL A 57 -14.82 -28.64 10.27
CA VAL A 57 -15.22 -28.95 11.65
C VAL A 57 -16.63 -28.43 11.96
N ILE A 58 -16.92 -27.18 11.60
CA ILE A 58 -18.23 -26.54 11.82
C ILE A 58 -19.35 -27.27 11.08
N LEU A 59 -19.07 -27.90 9.92
CA LEU A 59 -20.08 -28.59 9.13
C LEU A 59 -20.30 -30.06 9.54
N ARG A 60 -19.36 -30.68 10.26
CA ARG A 60 -19.36 -32.14 10.50
C ARG A 60 -19.51 -32.56 11.96
N PHE A 61 -19.32 -31.65 12.91
CA PHE A 61 -19.27 -31.99 14.33
C PHE A 61 -20.33 -31.26 15.16
N PRO A 62 -20.76 -31.83 16.30
CA PRO A 62 -21.68 -31.19 17.23
C PRO A 62 -21.07 -29.93 17.86
N PHE A 63 -21.93 -28.99 18.24
CA PHE A 63 -21.56 -27.66 18.72
C PHE A 63 -20.48 -27.66 19.82
N VAL A 64 -20.58 -28.57 20.80
CA VAL A 64 -19.61 -28.65 21.91
C VAL A 64 -18.20 -28.96 21.41
N LEU A 65 -18.04 -29.90 20.47
CA LEU A 65 -16.74 -30.23 19.90
C LEU A 65 -16.20 -29.10 19.02
N VAL A 66 -17.07 -28.36 18.33
CA VAL A 66 -16.70 -27.16 17.58
C VAL A 66 -16.17 -26.07 18.53
N CYS A 67 -16.81 -25.84 19.67
CA CYS A 67 -16.36 -24.85 20.66
C CYS A 67 -15.00 -25.22 21.26
N VAL A 68 -14.78 -26.49 21.58
CA VAL A 68 -13.47 -26.96 22.10
C VAL A 68 -12.40 -26.84 21.02
N TRP A 69 -12.69 -27.29 19.79
CA TRP A 69 -11.76 -27.19 18.66
C TRP A 69 -11.36 -25.73 18.39
N THR A 70 -12.34 -24.85 18.18
CA THR A 70 -12.09 -23.42 17.91
C THR A 70 -11.25 -22.78 19.01
N SER A 71 -11.55 -23.04 20.29
CA SER A 71 -10.81 -22.46 21.42
C SER A 71 -9.34 -22.87 21.43
N VAL A 72 -9.05 -24.17 21.28
CA VAL A 72 -7.67 -24.68 21.23
C VAL A 72 -6.96 -24.17 19.97
N PHE A 73 -7.66 -24.17 18.84
CA PHE A 73 -7.10 -23.82 17.54
C PHE A 73 -6.77 -22.31 17.41
N TYR A 74 -7.61 -21.43 17.98
CA TYR A 74 -7.32 -20.00 18.06
C TYR A 74 -6.15 -19.69 19.00
N LEU A 75 -5.94 -20.48 20.06
CA LEU A 75 -4.77 -20.33 20.92
C LEU A 75 -3.47 -20.62 20.16
N PHE A 76 -3.43 -21.71 19.39
CA PHE A 76 -2.27 -22.03 18.52
C PHE A 76 -2.08 -21.01 17.39
N THR A 77 -3.17 -20.57 16.75
CA THR A 77 -3.14 -19.53 15.72
C THR A 77 -2.59 -18.23 16.29
N GLY A 78 -3.05 -17.81 17.47
CA GLY A 78 -2.56 -16.63 18.17
C GLY A 78 -1.07 -16.72 18.51
N ALA A 79 -0.60 -17.87 18.99
CA ALA A 79 0.81 -18.11 19.25
C ALA A 79 1.66 -18.05 17.97
N PHE A 80 1.21 -18.69 16.88
CA PHE A 80 1.88 -18.65 15.58
C PHE A 80 1.97 -17.21 15.06
N VAL A 81 0.85 -16.49 15.03
CA VAL A 81 0.80 -15.10 14.58
C VAL A 81 1.70 -14.21 15.42
N PHE A 82 1.72 -14.38 16.75
CA PHE A 82 2.61 -13.64 17.64
C PHE A 82 4.09 -13.87 17.30
N LEU A 83 4.49 -15.13 17.08
CA LEU A 83 5.86 -15.49 16.70
C LEU A 83 6.26 -14.88 15.35
N VAL A 84 5.37 -14.91 14.35
CA VAL A 84 5.68 -14.33 13.04
C VAL A 84 5.61 -12.80 13.09
N HIS A 85 4.69 -12.21 13.85
CA HIS A 85 4.58 -10.75 14.04
C HIS A 85 5.87 -10.15 14.61
N ARG A 86 6.54 -10.83 15.56
CA ARG A 86 7.86 -10.41 16.04
C ARG A 86 8.92 -10.33 14.93
N LYS A 87 8.81 -11.15 13.89
CA LYS A 87 9.69 -11.14 12.70
C LYS A 87 9.21 -10.19 11.60
N MET A 88 7.92 -9.83 11.61
CA MET A 88 7.25 -8.98 10.63
C MET A 88 6.90 -7.63 11.25
N ARG A 89 7.87 -6.70 11.27
CA ARG A 89 7.57 -5.29 11.52
C ARG A 89 6.74 -4.73 10.36
N ILE A 90 5.52 -4.30 10.67
CA ILE A 90 4.65 -3.59 9.74
C ILE A 90 4.92 -2.10 9.91
N ASP A 91 5.92 -1.59 9.19
CA ASP A 91 6.16 -0.15 9.11
C ASP A 91 5.29 0.39 7.97
N MET A 92 4.17 1.00 8.34
CA MET A 92 3.27 1.64 7.39
C MET A 92 2.84 3.01 7.89
N HIS A 93 2.90 3.99 6.99
CA HIS A 93 2.42 5.34 7.27
C HIS A 93 1.04 5.50 6.63
N TYR A 94 0.04 5.89 7.41
CA TYR A 94 -1.31 6.14 6.91
C TYR A 94 -1.36 7.39 6.03
N THR A 95 -0.95 7.21 4.77
CA THR A 95 -1.04 8.23 3.72
C THR A 95 -2.41 8.17 3.05
N PRO A 96 -2.91 9.26 2.46
CA PRO A 96 -4.16 9.25 1.70
C PRO A 96 -4.20 8.18 0.60
N ARG A 97 -3.04 7.87 0.01
CA ARG A 97 -2.89 6.81 -1.00
C ARG A 97 -3.07 5.41 -0.40
N LEU A 98 -2.49 5.15 0.77
CA LEU A 98 -2.68 3.89 1.49
C LEU A 98 -4.15 3.73 1.92
N VAL A 99 -4.76 4.79 2.44
CA VAL A 99 -6.17 4.76 2.86
C VAL A 99 -7.08 4.41 1.68
N ARG A 100 -6.88 5.03 0.51
CA ARG A 100 -7.62 4.64 -0.71
C ARG A 100 -7.40 3.17 -1.05
N LEU A 101 -6.16 2.67 -0.97
CA LEU A 101 -5.83 1.26 -1.20
C LEU A 101 -6.62 0.32 -0.28
N LEU A 102 -6.64 0.62 1.02
CA LEU A 102 -7.36 -0.18 2.00
C LEU A 102 -8.87 -0.13 1.75
N ILE A 103 -9.44 1.04 1.42
CA ILE A 103 -10.86 1.18 1.08
C ILE A 103 -11.22 0.32 -0.14
N ALA A 104 -10.44 0.39 -1.24
CA ALA A 104 -10.72 -0.44 -2.41
C ALA A 104 -10.55 -1.93 -2.12
N THR A 105 -9.55 -2.29 -1.30
CA THR A 105 -9.35 -3.67 -0.85
C THR A 105 -10.54 -4.18 -0.06
N THR A 106 -11.04 -3.39 0.90
CA THR A 106 -12.26 -3.73 1.65
C THR A 106 -13.47 -3.86 0.75
N ALA A 107 -13.67 -2.94 -0.20
CA ALA A 107 -14.79 -3.00 -1.14
C ALA A 107 -14.74 -4.25 -2.04
N LEU A 108 -13.55 -4.62 -2.54
CA LEU A 108 -13.36 -5.85 -3.33
C LEU A 108 -13.60 -7.11 -2.49
N TYR A 109 -13.18 -7.12 -1.22
CA TYR A 109 -13.50 -8.23 -0.33
C TYR A 109 -15.00 -8.34 -0.09
N ILE A 110 -15.69 -7.25 0.23
CA ILE A 110 -17.15 -7.26 0.42
C ILE A 110 -17.84 -7.82 -0.82
N LEU A 111 -17.48 -7.32 -2.01
CA LEU A 111 -18.06 -7.80 -3.27
C LEU A 111 -17.76 -9.29 -3.51
N GLY A 112 -16.52 -9.73 -3.28
CA GLY A 112 -16.13 -11.14 -3.40
C GLY A 112 -16.87 -12.05 -2.40
N PHE A 113 -17.00 -11.60 -1.14
CA PHE A 113 -17.71 -12.29 -0.06
C PHE A 113 -19.23 -12.30 -0.22
N ILE A 114 -19.80 -11.34 -0.93
CA ILE A 114 -21.19 -11.41 -1.38
C ILE A 114 -21.32 -12.39 -2.54
N GLY A 115 -20.41 -12.34 -3.51
CA GLY A 115 -20.42 -13.19 -4.70
C GLY A 115 -20.38 -14.69 -4.39
N LEU A 116 -19.41 -15.17 -3.61
CA LEU A 116 -19.37 -16.63 -3.33
C LEU A 116 -20.51 -17.07 -2.39
N PHE A 117 -21.24 -16.15 -1.73
CA PHE A 117 -22.37 -16.45 -0.84
C PHE A 117 -23.57 -16.84 -1.68
N PHE A 118 -23.86 -16.04 -2.70
CA PHE A 118 -24.92 -16.35 -3.67
C PHE A 118 -24.59 -17.55 -4.56
N LEU A 119 -23.32 -17.72 -4.93
CA LEU A 119 -22.90 -18.86 -5.76
C LEU A 119 -22.85 -20.20 -4.99
N SER A 120 -23.12 -20.20 -3.68
CA SER A 120 -23.14 -21.41 -2.82
C SER A 120 -21.86 -22.26 -2.92
N PHE A 121 -20.71 -21.64 -3.22
CA PHE A 121 -19.42 -22.33 -3.27
C PHE A 121 -18.93 -22.63 -1.85
N ASN A 122 -19.44 -23.73 -1.28
CA ASN A 122 -19.09 -24.20 0.04
C ASN A 122 -17.58 -24.53 0.11
N GLY A 123 -16.84 -23.71 0.85
CA GLY A 123 -15.41 -23.92 1.13
C GLY A 123 -14.44 -23.07 0.32
N LEU A 124 -14.86 -22.42 -0.78
CA LEU A 124 -13.95 -21.58 -1.58
C LEU A 124 -13.46 -20.34 -0.81
N TRP A 125 -14.26 -19.91 0.17
CA TRP A 125 -13.89 -18.92 1.18
C TRP A 125 -12.57 -19.24 1.85
N ALA A 126 -12.29 -20.50 2.16
CA ALA A 126 -11.09 -20.88 2.89
C ALA A 126 -9.80 -20.57 2.13
N VAL A 127 -9.86 -20.42 0.81
CA VAL A 127 -8.69 -20.08 -0.04
C VAL A 127 -8.42 -18.57 -0.08
N THR A 128 -9.39 -17.75 0.36
CA THR A 128 -9.29 -16.27 0.29
C THR A 128 -8.06 -15.66 0.97
N PRO A 129 -7.53 -16.17 2.10
CA PRO A 129 -6.31 -15.62 2.70
C PRO A 129 -5.08 -15.79 1.79
N ALA A 130 -4.95 -16.94 1.11
CA ALA A 130 -3.88 -17.17 0.14
C ALA A 130 -3.97 -16.23 -1.07
N LEU A 131 -5.18 -15.77 -1.40
CA LEU A 131 -5.45 -14.82 -2.47
C LEU A 131 -5.30 -13.35 -2.04
N ALA A 132 -5.03 -13.06 -0.76
CA ALA A 132 -4.84 -11.68 -0.27
C ALA A 132 -3.88 -10.81 -1.13
N PRO A 133 -2.68 -11.27 -1.56
CA PRO A 133 -1.81 -10.48 -2.42
C PRO A 133 -2.43 -10.18 -3.80
N LEU A 134 -3.27 -11.07 -4.32
CA LEU A 134 -3.97 -10.86 -5.59
C LEU A 134 -5.05 -9.79 -5.45
N PHE A 135 -5.85 -9.83 -4.39
CA PHE A 135 -6.86 -8.79 -4.12
C PHE A 135 -6.22 -7.40 -3.93
N LEU A 136 -5.06 -7.33 -3.26
CA LEU A 136 -4.31 -6.08 -3.15
C LEU A 136 -3.75 -5.60 -4.49
N ALA A 137 -3.25 -6.52 -5.32
CA ALA A 137 -2.79 -6.18 -6.67
C ALA A 137 -3.93 -5.60 -7.51
N LEU A 138 -5.11 -6.22 -7.46
CA LEU A 138 -6.32 -5.73 -8.12
C LEU A 138 -6.73 -4.35 -7.57
N SER A 139 -6.75 -4.18 -6.26
CA SER A 139 -7.06 -2.89 -5.62
C SER A 139 -6.11 -1.78 -6.06
N ALA A 140 -4.81 -2.08 -6.16
CA ALA A 140 -3.82 -1.13 -6.66
C ALA A 140 -4.05 -0.74 -8.14
N GLN A 141 -4.56 -1.66 -8.96
CA GLN A 141 -4.95 -1.35 -10.35
C GLN A 141 -6.22 -0.50 -10.41
N VAL A 142 -7.22 -0.80 -9.58
CA VAL A 142 -8.47 -0.03 -9.50
C VAL A 142 -8.22 1.44 -9.13
N ILE A 143 -7.27 1.70 -8.23
CA ILE A 143 -6.96 3.07 -7.77
C ILE A 143 -5.95 3.78 -8.67
N LEU A 144 -5.22 3.05 -9.52
CA LEU A 144 -4.23 3.62 -10.44
C LEU A 144 -4.73 4.83 -11.27
N PRO A 145 -5.94 4.83 -11.88
CA PRO A 145 -6.44 6.01 -12.59
C PRO A 145 -6.60 7.22 -11.67
N VAL A 146 -7.08 7.03 -10.44
CA VAL A 146 -7.23 8.11 -9.44
C VAL A 146 -5.86 8.68 -9.06
N GLU A 147 -4.85 7.83 -8.83
CA GLU A 147 -3.49 8.29 -8.55
C GLU A 147 -2.87 9.04 -9.73
N LYS A 148 -3.08 8.54 -10.96
CA LYS A 148 -2.60 9.22 -12.17
C LYS A 148 -3.25 10.59 -12.34
N ALA A 149 -4.56 10.71 -12.09
CA ALA A 149 -5.28 11.97 -12.13
C ALA A 149 -4.76 12.96 -11.06
N ASN A 150 -4.57 12.47 -9.82
CA ASN A 150 -4.01 13.27 -8.73
C ASN A 150 -2.59 13.77 -9.06
N ASN A 151 -1.71 12.89 -9.56
CA ASN A 151 -0.35 13.27 -9.96
C ASN A 151 -0.35 14.30 -11.10
N ARG A 152 -1.21 14.11 -12.11
CA ARG A 152 -1.38 15.08 -13.21
C ARG A 152 -1.85 16.44 -12.71
N ARG A 153 -2.70 16.49 -11.67
CA ARG A 153 -3.13 17.74 -11.06
C ARG A 153 -1.94 18.53 -10.50
N TYR A 154 -1.05 17.89 -9.74
CA TYR A 154 0.15 18.55 -9.21
C TYR A 154 1.08 19.02 -10.33
N ILE A 155 1.34 18.16 -11.32
CA ILE A 155 2.20 18.53 -12.46
C ILE A 155 1.61 19.72 -13.22
N ARG A 156 0.30 19.74 -13.47
CA ARG A 156 -0.38 20.86 -14.15
C ARG A 156 -0.28 22.15 -13.35
N LYS A 157 -0.50 22.10 -12.04
CA LYS A 157 -0.34 23.27 -11.17
C LYS A 157 1.10 23.81 -11.20
N ALA A 158 2.08 22.93 -11.08
CA ALA A 158 3.49 23.30 -11.19
C ALA A 158 3.80 23.94 -12.54
N LYS A 159 3.28 23.39 -13.64
CA LYS A 159 3.43 23.98 -14.97
C LYS A 159 2.82 25.38 -15.06
N ALA A 160 1.67 25.62 -14.44
CA ALA A 160 1.03 26.93 -14.40
C ALA A 160 1.88 27.95 -13.62
N SER A 161 2.31 27.59 -12.40
CA SER A 161 3.23 28.42 -11.59
C SER A 161 4.53 28.73 -12.36
N LEU A 162 5.09 27.74 -13.05
CA LEU A 162 6.29 27.90 -13.87
C LEU A 162 6.06 28.73 -15.14
N SER A 163 4.85 28.78 -15.71
CA SER A 163 4.56 29.62 -16.87
C SER A 163 4.33 31.09 -16.50
N GLU A 164 3.84 31.34 -15.28
CA GLU A 164 3.55 32.69 -14.79
C GLU A 164 4.79 33.41 -14.26
N THR A 165 5.79 32.66 -13.77
CA THR A 165 7.05 33.24 -13.26
C THR A 165 8.03 33.64 -14.37
N ARG A 166 8.66 34.79 -14.18
CA ARG A 166 9.79 35.30 -14.99
C ARG A 166 11.15 34.77 -14.52
N ALA A 167 11.18 33.97 -13.45
CA ALA A 167 12.41 33.39 -12.92
C ALA A 167 13.16 32.56 -13.97
N THR A 168 14.49 32.59 -13.90
CA THR A 168 15.35 31.69 -14.68
C THR A 168 15.26 30.29 -14.09
N LYS A 169 15.03 29.28 -14.93
CA LYS A 169 14.79 27.89 -14.52
C LYS A 169 16.01 27.04 -14.86
N ILE A 170 16.61 26.42 -13.85
CA ILE A 170 17.84 25.62 -13.97
C ILE A 170 17.51 24.16 -13.66
N GLY A 171 17.51 23.30 -14.68
CA GLY A 171 17.29 21.86 -14.50
C GLY A 171 18.60 21.10 -14.27
N VAL A 172 18.77 20.49 -13.10
CA VAL A 172 19.92 19.62 -12.81
C VAL A 172 19.59 18.16 -13.14
N THR A 173 20.28 17.59 -14.13
CA THR A 173 20.13 16.18 -14.55
C THR A 173 21.48 15.45 -14.59
N GLY A 174 21.45 14.13 -14.79
CA GLY A 174 22.64 13.29 -14.93
C GLY A 174 22.59 12.00 -14.13
N SER A 175 23.58 11.13 -14.30
CA SER A 175 23.67 9.85 -13.57
C SER A 175 24.17 10.05 -12.13
N TYR A 176 25.13 10.96 -11.94
CA TYR A 176 25.83 11.22 -10.67
C TYR A 176 25.89 12.72 -10.34
N GLY A 177 26.25 13.08 -9.10
CA GLY A 177 26.55 14.46 -8.69
C GLY A 177 25.35 15.43 -8.59
N LYS A 178 24.15 15.05 -9.02
CA LYS A 178 22.95 15.92 -9.03
C LYS A 178 22.68 16.64 -7.70
N THR A 179 22.75 15.93 -6.58
CA THR A 179 22.48 16.49 -5.25
C THR A 179 23.55 17.50 -4.85
N SER A 180 24.82 17.14 -5.00
CA SER A 180 25.94 18.04 -4.70
C SER A 180 25.91 19.30 -5.56
N VAL A 181 25.67 19.17 -6.88
CA VAL A 181 25.54 20.31 -7.80
C VAL A 181 24.38 21.21 -7.38
N LYS A 182 23.24 20.64 -7.01
CA LYS A 182 22.09 21.42 -6.53
C LYS A 182 22.43 22.19 -5.25
N HIS A 183 23.10 21.56 -4.29
CA HIS A 183 23.54 22.20 -3.04
C HIS A 183 24.54 23.34 -3.29
N TYR A 184 25.50 23.17 -4.21
CA TYR A 184 26.42 24.24 -4.58
C TYR A 184 25.70 25.39 -5.30
N LEU A 185 24.78 25.09 -6.22
CA LEU A 185 23.98 26.10 -6.91
C LEU A 185 23.10 26.89 -5.93
N GLU A 186 22.51 26.22 -4.95
CA GLU A 186 21.74 26.88 -3.89
C GLU A 186 22.59 27.91 -3.15
N GLY A 187 23.77 27.53 -2.65
CA GLY A 187 24.66 28.44 -1.93
C GLY A 187 25.17 29.61 -2.80
N LEU A 188 25.53 29.33 -4.07
CA LEU A 188 26.04 30.36 -4.98
C LEU A 188 24.96 31.34 -5.43
N LEU A 189 23.78 30.85 -5.79
CA LEU A 189 22.71 31.70 -6.31
C LEU A 189 22.00 32.46 -5.18
N SER A 190 21.79 31.83 -4.02
CA SER A 190 21.18 32.48 -2.85
C SER A 190 22.01 33.64 -2.31
N ALA A 191 23.31 33.70 -2.64
CA ALA A 191 24.17 34.82 -2.25
C ALA A 191 23.79 36.15 -2.92
N LYS A 192 23.06 36.11 -4.04
CA LYS A 192 22.70 37.31 -4.82
C LYS A 192 21.23 37.40 -5.21
N TYR A 193 20.57 36.26 -5.45
CA TYR A 193 19.22 36.19 -6.00
C TYR A 193 18.25 35.56 -5.00
N PHE A 194 16.98 35.95 -5.05
CA PHE A 194 15.95 35.19 -4.34
C PHE A 194 15.70 33.87 -5.07
N THR A 195 16.06 32.75 -4.45
CA THR A 195 16.03 31.43 -5.11
C THR A 195 15.11 30.44 -4.42
N LEU A 196 14.46 29.60 -5.22
CA LEU A 196 13.75 28.43 -4.73
C LEU A 196 14.39 27.17 -5.30
N VAL A 197 14.85 26.30 -4.41
CA VAL A 197 15.55 25.06 -4.74
C VAL A 197 14.74 23.87 -4.23
N SER A 198 14.57 22.85 -5.07
CA SER A 198 13.93 21.60 -4.63
C SER A 198 14.75 20.92 -3.51
N PRO A 199 14.14 20.38 -2.44
CA PRO A 199 14.89 19.65 -1.41
C PRO A 199 15.64 18.42 -1.96
N GLU A 200 16.71 17.97 -1.31
CA GLU A 200 17.51 16.82 -1.77
C GLU A 200 16.69 15.54 -1.97
N ASN A 201 15.74 15.27 -1.08
CA ASN A 201 14.86 14.09 -1.14
C ASN A 201 13.80 14.15 -2.25
N TYR A 202 13.65 15.30 -2.93
CA TYR A 202 12.58 15.54 -3.91
C TYR A 202 13.09 15.31 -5.34
N ASN A 203 13.61 14.11 -5.59
CA ASN A 203 14.21 13.72 -6.87
C ASN A 203 13.22 13.13 -7.90
N THR A 204 11.94 13.05 -7.55
CA THR A 204 10.88 12.55 -8.44
C THR A 204 10.14 13.72 -9.11
N PRO A 205 9.53 13.51 -10.30
CA PRO A 205 8.74 14.56 -10.95
C PRO A 205 7.65 15.17 -10.07
N LEU A 206 7.05 14.37 -9.17
CA LEU A 206 6.03 14.86 -8.23
C LEU A 206 6.65 15.67 -7.09
N GLY A 207 7.85 15.30 -6.61
CA GLY A 207 8.62 16.08 -5.65
C GLY A 207 8.96 17.46 -6.23
N VAL A 208 9.58 17.49 -7.41
CA VAL A 208 9.91 18.74 -8.10
C VAL A 208 8.65 19.58 -8.36
N ALA A 209 7.57 18.97 -8.86
CA ALA A 209 6.31 19.67 -9.09
C ALA A 209 5.72 20.26 -7.80
N ARG A 210 5.92 19.62 -6.64
CA ARG A 210 5.44 20.13 -5.36
C ARG A 210 6.21 21.37 -4.92
N THR A 211 7.55 21.36 -5.01
CA THR A 211 8.37 22.54 -4.71
C THR A 211 8.03 23.68 -5.67
N MET A 212 7.96 23.43 -6.97
CA MET A 212 7.70 24.50 -7.96
C MET A 212 6.32 25.16 -7.82
N GLN A 213 5.36 24.51 -7.13
CA GLN A 213 4.07 25.13 -6.79
C GLN A 213 4.17 26.17 -5.66
N GLU A 214 5.25 26.16 -4.89
CA GLU A 214 5.48 27.09 -3.78
C GLU A 214 6.09 28.42 -4.25
N ALA A 215 6.45 28.54 -5.54
CA ALA A 215 6.96 29.78 -6.12
C ALA A 215 5.93 30.91 -5.97
N THR A 216 6.34 31.99 -5.31
CA THR A 216 5.50 33.15 -4.98
C THR A 216 5.58 34.27 -6.02
N GLY A 217 6.48 34.14 -7.00
CA GLY A 217 6.77 35.15 -8.01
C GLY A 217 7.84 36.16 -7.59
N ARG A 218 8.36 36.04 -6.36
CA ARG A 218 9.51 36.82 -5.88
C ARG A 218 10.84 36.19 -6.30
N GLU A 219 10.81 34.92 -6.65
CA GLU A 219 11.99 34.15 -7.03
C GLU A 219 12.51 34.62 -8.38
N GLU A 220 13.81 34.86 -8.43
CA GLU A 220 14.54 35.20 -9.66
C GLU A 220 15.16 33.95 -10.28
N MET A 221 15.44 32.92 -9.46
CA MET A 221 16.05 31.67 -9.89
C MET A 221 15.31 30.46 -9.28
N LEU A 222 15.04 29.45 -10.11
CA LEU A 222 14.43 28.18 -9.71
C LEU A 222 15.36 27.02 -10.06
N VAL A 223 15.65 26.14 -9.10
CA VAL A 223 16.60 25.01 -9.25
C VAL A 223 15.99 23.66 -8.87
#